data_AF-A0A137Q5Z2-F1
#
_entry.id   AF-A0A137Q5Z2-F1
#
_cell.length_a   1.000
_cell.length_b   1.000
_cell.length_c   1.000
_cell.angle_alpha   90.00
_cell.angle_beta   90.00
_cell.angle_gamma   90.00
#
_symmetry.space_group_name_H-M   'P 1'
#
loop_
_entity.id
_entity.type
_entity.pdbx_description
1 polymer ?
#
loop_
_entity_poly.entity_id
_entity_poly.type
_entity_poly.pdbx_seq_one_letter_code
_entity_poly.pdbx_strand_id
1 'polypeptide(L)'
;VPVLIRILSGVRIAEALLPTGGELTVPKEKVIRVDTLRRLSGGPHTFHMHKVSFDPLGYFNTNRFKFLDSVRRDMTNMCETEGNFIAFRFKTGNPGLWTLRS
;
A
#
# COMPACT_ATOMS: atom_id res chain seq x y z
N VAL A 1 6.22 -11.35 18.93
CA VAL A 1 5.49 -10.32 19.71
C VAL A 1 4.67 -9.47 18.76
N PRO A 2 3.36 -9.23 19.01
CA PRO A 2 2.51 -8.39 18.17
C PRO A 2 3.07 -6.96 18.00
N VAL A 3 2.92 -6.38 16.80
CA VAL A 3 3.55 -5.10 16.45
C VAL A 3 3.03 -3.92 17.29
N LEU A 4 1.75 -3.94 17.65
CA LEU A 4 1.15 -2.90 18.50
C LEU A 4 1.83 -2.80 19.88
N ILE A 5 2.22 -3.93 20.46
CA ILE A 5 2.91 -3.97 21.76
C ILE A 5 4.30 -3.35 21.64
N ARG A 6 5.03 -3.58 20.54
CA ARG A 6 6.35 -2.98 20.31
C ARG A 6 6.29 -1.44 20.24
N ILE A 7 5.24 -0.88 19.61
CA ILE A 7 5.01 0.58 19.53
C ILE A 7 4.73 1.17 20.92
N LEU A 8 3.90 0.51 21.72
CA LEU A 8 3.57 0.97 23.08
C LEU A 8 4.76 0.84 24.04
N SER A 9 5.66 -0.12 23.81
CA SER A 9 6.94 -0.25 24.53
C SER A 9 8.00 0.79 24.13
N GLY A 10 7.65 1.82 23.36
CA GLY A 10 8.54 2.94 23.05
C GLY A 10 9.35 2.79 21.75
N VAL A 11 9.15 1.71 20.99
CA VAL A 11 9.78 1.58 19.67
C VAL A 11 9.11 2.55 18.68
N ARG A 12 9.93 3.32 17.97
CA ARG A 12 9.47 4.36 17.02
C ARG A 12 10.00 4.17 15.60
N ILE A 13 11.00 3.32 15.40
CA ILE A 13 11.59 3.02 14.08
C ILE A 13 11.02 1.72 13.54
N ALA A 14 10.67 1.72 12.26
CA ALA A 14 9.92 0.65 11.64
C ALA A 14 10.75 -0.64 11.56
N GLU A 15 12.06 -0.53 11.36
CA GLU A 15 13.06 -1.62 11.38
C GLU A 15 13.07 -2.40 12.70
N ALA A 16 12.65 -1.76 13.78
CA ALA A 16 12.52 -2.37 15.09
C ALA A 16 11.10 -2.85 15.41
N LEU A 17 10.19 -2.89 14.43
CA LEU A 17 8.78 -3.30 14.59
C LEU A 17 8.41 -4.57 13.82
N LEU A 18 9.11 -4.92 12.73
CA LEU A 18 8.80 -6.06 11.85
C LEU A 18 10.05 -6.91 11.56
N PRO A 19 9.91 -8.10 10.92
CA PRO A 19 11.04 -8.77 10.29
C PRO A 19 11.67 -7.81 9.27
N THR A 20 12.98 -7.67 9.33
CA THR A 20 13.75 -6.71 8.52
C THR A 20 13.35 -6.77 7.05
N GLY A 21 13.01 -5.60 6.47
CA GLY A 21 12.69 -5.47 5.04
C GLY A 21 11.19 -5.50 4.69
N GLY A 22 10.30 -5.64 5.68
CA GLY A 22 8.84 -5.53 5.50
C GLY A 22 8.25 -4.16 5.87
N GLU A 23 9.08 -3.19 6.24
CA GLU A 23 8.64 -1.86 6.65
C GLU A 23 8.86 -0.77 5.59
N LEU A 24 7.96 0.21 5.57
CA LEU A 24 8.12 1.45 4.82
C LEU A 24 7.66 2.64 5.67
N THR A 25 8.59 3.54 5.98
CA THR A 25 8.27 4.81 6.66
C THR A 25 7.83 5.84 5.63
N VAL A 26 6.71 6.51 5.88
CA VAL A 26 6.16 7.55 4.99
C VAL A 26 6.10 8.91 5.70
N PRO A 27 6.33 10.02 4.98
CA PRO A 27 6.22 11.36 5.56
C PRO A 27 4.77 11.68 5.92
N LYS A 28 4.57 12.48 6.98
CA LYS A 28 3.25 12.95 7.44
C LYS A 28 2.66 14.00 6.47
N GLU A 29 1.33 13.99 6.30
CA GLU A 29 0.57 14.93 5.45
C GLU A 29 1.05 15.00 3.98
N LYS A 30 1.44 13.87 3.41
CA LYS A 30 1.83 13.74 1.99
C LYS A 30 0.89 12.82 1.24
N VAL A 31 0.84 13.01 -0.07
CA VAL A 31 0.23 12.05 -0.99
C VAL A 31 1.31 11.07 -1.39
N ILE A 32 1.10 9.80 -1.07
CA ILE A 32 1.98 8.71 -1.45
C ILE A 32 1.32 7.97 -2.60
N ARG A 33 2.11 7.68 -3.63
CA ARG A 33 1.74 6.79 -4.71
C ARG A 33 2.54 5.51 -4.56
N VAL A 34 1.86 4.39 -4.71
CA VAL A 34 2.46 3.05 -4.74
C VAL A 34 2.23 2.48 -6.13
N ASP A 35 3.33 2.02 -6.73
CA ASP A 35 3.33 1.28 -7.98
C ASP A 35 3.78 -0.15 -7.67
N THR A 36 2.97 -1.14 -8.03
CA THR A 36 3.28 -2.54 -7.74
C THR A 36 3.11 -3.38 -8.98
N LEU A 37 4.20 -4.05 -9.36
CA LEU A 37 4.24 -4.97 -10.49
C LEU A 37 3.63 -6.31 -10.10
N ARG A 38 2.78 -6.87 -10.97
CA ARG A 38 2.41 -8.27 -10.88
C ARG A 38 3.59 -9.14 -11.31
N ARG A 39 4.18 -9.87 -10.36
CA ARG A 39 5.34 -10.77 -10.59
C ARG A 39 5.11 -12.23 -10.18
N LEU A 40 3.96 -12.55 -9.57
CA LEU A 40 3.69 -13.89 -9.02
C LEU A 40 2.53 -14.57 -9.75
N SER A 41 2.71 -15.86 -10.04
CA SER A 41 1.66 -16.78 -10.45
C SER A 41 0.86 -17.25 -9.22
N GLY A 42 -0.45 -17.49 -9.38
CA GLY A 42 -1.31 -17.93 -8.26
C GLY A 42 -2.63 -17.18 -8.10
N GLY A 43 -2.89 -16.18 -8.95
CA GLY A 43 -4.18 -15.51 -9.04
C GLY A 43 -4.05 -14.00 -9.04
N PRO A 44 -5.18 -13.28 -9.20
CA PRO A 44 -5.18 -11.84 -9.12
C PRO A 44 -5.21 -11.46 -7.63
N HIS A 45 -4.02 -11.13 -7.10
CA HIS A 45 -3.80 -10.79 -5.69
C HIS A 45 -4.55 -9.50 -5.32
N THR A 46 -5.16 -9.44 -4.13
CA THR A 46 -5.95 -8.28 -3.71
C THR A 46 -5.25 -7.47 -2.63
N PHE A 47 -4.86 -6.23 -2.93
CA PHE A 47 -4.32 -5.35 -1.90
C PHE A 47 -5.42 -4.78 -1.00
N HIS A 48 -5.29 -5.01 0.31
CA HIS A 48 -6.04 -4.30 1.35
C HIS A 48 -5.13 -3.40 2.19
N MET A 49 -5.55 -2.16 2.43
CA MET A 49 -4.88 -1.23 3.36
C MET A 49 -5.71 -1.01 4.61
N HIS A 50 -5.11 -1.29 5.76
CA HIS A 50 -5.77 -1.10 7.04
C HIS A 50 -5.85 0.39 7.41
N LYS A 51 -7.07 0.88 7.73
CA LYS A 51 -7.37 2.24 8.24
C LYS A 51 -7.10 3.41 7.29
N VAL A 52 -6.81 3.12 6.02
CA VAL A 52 -6.55 4.13 4.99
C VAL A 52 -7.25 3.71 3.71
N SER A 53 -8.13 4.56 3.21
CA SER A 53 -8.65 4.41 1.85
C SER A 53 -7.70 5.06 0.85
N PHE A 54 -7.63 4.48 -0.34
CA PHE A 54 -6.79 4.91 -1.44
C PHE A 54 -7.60 5.06 -2.73
N ASP A 55 -7.05 5.82 -3.67
CA ASP A 55 -7.60 6.03 -5.00
C ASP A 55 -6.82 5.15 -5.99
N PRO A 56 -7.41 4.06 -6.54
CA PRO A 56 -6.78 3.30 -7.61
C PRO A 56 -6.66 4.15 -8.87
N LEU A 57 -5.44 4.35 -9.35
CA LEU A 57 -5.19 5.12 -10.57
C LEU A 57 -5.44 4.26 -11.80
N GLY A 58 -5.31 2.93 -11.69
CA GLY A 58 -5.62 1.93 -12.72
C GLY A 58 -4.57 0.83 -12.83
N TYR A 59 -4.77 -0.04 -13.84
CA TYR A 59 -3.86 -1.13 -14.21
C TYR A 59 -3.18 -0.77 -15.52
N PHE A 60 -1.85 -0.85 -15.54
CA PHE A 60 -1.07 -0.25 -16.60
C PHE A 60 0.10 -1.12 -17.04
N ASN A 61 0.38 -1.06 -18.32
CA ASN A 61 1.68 -1.23 -18.95
C ASN A 61 2.02 0.01 -19.80
N THR A 62 1.35 1.14 -19.54
CA THR A 62 1.45 2.41 -20.27
C THR A 62 1.59 3.59 -19.30
N ASN A 63 1.89 4.79 -19.81
CA ASN A 63 2.04 6.01 -19.01
C ASN A 63 0.74 6.81 -18.79
N ARG A 64 -0.44 6.22 -18.99
CA ARG A 64 -1.73 6.91 -18.78
C ARG A 64 -2.24 6.61 -17.37
N PHE A 65 -2.83 7.58 -16.67
CA PHE A 65 -3.32 7.42 -15.28
C PHE A 65 -4.67 8.09 -15.08
N LYS A 66 -5.57 7.50 -14.29
CA LYS A 66 -6.86 8.10 -13.94
C LYS A 66 -6.75 8.91 -12.64
N PHE A 67 -6.48 10.22 -12.76
CA PHE A 67 -6.31 11.09 -11.59
C PHE A 67 -7.59 11.78 -11.11
N LEU A 68 -8.59 11.95 -11.98
CA LEU A 68 -9.80 12.75 -11.71
C LEU A 68 -10.92 11.92 -11.05
N ASP A 69 -11.38 10.83 -11.67
CA ASP A 69 -12.57 10.10 -11.22
C ASP A 69 -12.26 8.71 -10.67
N SER A 70 -11.24 8.61 -9.82
CA SER A 70 -10.94 7.35 -9.14
C SER A 70 -11.89 7.14 -7.96
N VAL A 71 -12.52 5.97 -7.90
CA VAL A 71 -13.38 5.60 -6.77
C VAL A 71 -12.51 5.14 -5.62
N ARG A 72 -12.49 5.95 -4.56
CA ARG A 72 -11.80 5.68 -3.31
C ARG A 72 -12.32 4.41 -2.65
N ARG A 73 -11.40 3.54 -2.22
CA ARG A 73 -11.68 2.23 -1.62
C ARG A 73 -10.51 1.81 -0.73
N ASP A 74 -10.64 0.70 0.00
CA ASP A 74 -9.58 0.14 0.85
C ASP A 74 -9.07 -1.22 0.36
N MET A 75 -9.66 -1.74 -0.72
CA MET A 75 -9.29 -3.00 -1.37
C MET A 75 -9.26 -2.85 -2.90
N THR A 76 -8.24 -3.40 -3.56
CA THR A 76 -8.15 -3.44 -5.02
C THR A 76 -7.40 -4.68 -5.49
N ASN A 77 -7.64 -5.13 -6.72
CA ASN A 77 -6.87 -6.22 -7.31
C ASN A 77 -5.48 -5.72 -7.78
N MET A 78 -4.51 -6.60 -8.07
CA MET A 78 -3.14 -6.32 -8.53
C MET A 78 -2.97 -6.28 -10.05
N CYS A 79 -4.04 -6.55 -10.82
CA CYS A 79 -4.08 -6.80 -12.28
C CYS A 79 -4.12 -8.31 -12.59
N GLU A 80 -4.76 -8.67 -13.70
CA GLU A 80 -4.86 -10.05 -14.19
C GLU A 80 -3.74 -10.44 -15.16
N THR A 81 -3.03 -9.46 -15.73
CA THR A 81 -1.97 -9.67 -16.73
C THR A 81 -0.60 -9.51 -16.10
N GLU A 82 0.30 -10.47 -16.36
CA GLU A 82 1.64 -10.51 -15.79
C GLU A 82 2.50 -9.44 -16.46
N GLY A 83 3.39 -8.80 -15.69
CA GLY A 83 4.18 -7.67 -16.19
C GLY A 83 3.45 -6.32 -16.20
N ASN A 84 2.13 -6.29 -16.02
CA ASN A 84 1.41 -5.06 -15.71
C ASN A 84 1.65 -4.64 -14.25
N PHE A 85 1.49 -3.35 -13.97
CA PHE A 85 1.45 -2.81 -12.61
C PHE A 85 0.08 -2.22 -12.28
N ILE A 86 -0.24 -2.21 -11.00
CA ILE A 86 -1.28 -1.33 -10.45
C ILE A 86 -0.62 -0.10 -9.84
N ALA A 87 -1.25 1.05 -10.02
CA ALA A 87 -0.93 2.28 -9.31
C ALA A 87 -2.10 2.70 -8.42
N PHE A 88 -1.83 3.08 -7.17
CA PHE A 88 -2.81 3.70 -6.29
C PHE A 88 -2.17 4.79 -5.41
N ARG A 89 -2.98 5.72 -4.91
CA ARG A 89 -2.50 6.81 -4.04
C ARG A 89 -3.32 6.93 -2.76
N PHE A 90 -2.69 7.41 -1.69
CA PHE A 90 -3.37 7.74 -0.43
C PHE A 90 -2.70 8.92 0.26
N LYS A 91 -3.41 9.55 1.19
CA LYS A 91 -2.89 10.66 2.00
C LYS A 91 -2.44 10.15 3.38
N THR A 92 -1.26 10.55 3.83
CA THR A 92 -0.69 10.16 5.13
C THR A 92 -1.15 11.04 6.29
N GLY A 93 -2.47 11.13 6.46
CA GLY A 93 -3.10 11.97 7.49
C GLY A 93 -3.40 11.27 8.82
N ASN A 94 -3.14 9.96 8.94
CA ASN A 94 -3.54 9.14 10.09
C ASN A 94 -2.35 8.42 10.76
N PRO A 95 -1.61 9.06 11.67
CA PRO A 95 -0.38 8.51 12.24
C PRO A 95 -0.57 7.09 12.82
N GLY A 96 0.29 6.16 12.42
CA GLY A 96 0.28 4.80 12.94
C GLY A 96 0.91 3.80 11.97
N LEU A 97 0.84 2.53 12.34
CA LEU A 97 1.21 1.43 11.46
C LEU A 97 -0.01 1.00 10.65
N TRP A 98 0.14 0.95 9.33
CA TRP A 98 -0.84 0.38 8.42
C TRP A 98 -0.27 -0.87 7.79
N THR A 99 -1.08 -1.92 7.71
CA THR A 99 -0.67 -3.14 7.00
C THR A 99 -1.22 -3.09 5.59
N LEU A 100 -0.34 -3.36 4.62
CA LEU A 100 -0.68 -3.65 3.23
C LEU A 100 -0.49 -5.16 3.01
N ARG A 101 -1.54 -5.87 2.58
CA ARG A 101 -1.49 -7.32 2.34
C ARG A 101 -2.23 -7.68 1.07
N SER A 102 -1.82 -8.79 0.44
CA SER A 102 -2.58 -9.49 -0.61
C SER A 102 -3.76 -10.26 -0.02
#